data_AF-A0A935DBN8-F1
#
_entry.id   AF-A0A935DBN8-F1
#
_cell.length_a   1.000
_cell.length_b   1.000
_cell.length_c   1.000
_cell.angle_alpha   90.00
_cell.angle_beta   90.00
_cell.angle_gamma   90.00
#
_symmetry.space_group_name_H-M   'P 1'
#
loop_
_entity.id
_entity.type
_entity.pdbx_description
1 polymer ?
#
loop_
_entity_poly.entity_id
_entity_poly.type
_entity_poly.pdbx_seq_one_letter_code
_entity_poly.pdbx_strand_id
1 'polypeptide(L)'
;MSASPAPAVLVAASSARMGRAAHRRAPNVFLCVSSFNPDAERLYRRLGYEVVGTLTDFIVTGHHETLLRKSTGSWAAFRRTSPAS
;
A
#
# COMPACT_ATOMS: atom_id res chain seq x y z
N MET A 1 -21.24 17.63 11.71
CA MET A 1 -20.85 16.65 10.68
C MET A 1 -19.39 16.27 10.93
N SER A 2 -19.14 15.11 11.55
CA SER A 2 -17.79 14.69 11.94
C SER A 2 -17.16 13.90 10.80
N ALA A 3 -16.16 14.48 10.13
CA ALA A 3 -15.32 13.77 9.19
C ALA A 3 -14.49 12.76 9.97
N SER A 4 -14.87 11.48 9.89
CA SER A 4 -14.07 10.38 10.39
C SER A 4 -12.72 10.40 9.65
N PRO A 5 -11.57 10.41 10.35
CA PRO A 5 -10.30 10.37 9.66
C PRO A 5 -10.18 9.00 8.98
N ALA A 6 -10.15 9.01 7.64
CA ALA A 6 -9.78 7.84 6.86
C ALA A 6 -8.41 7.35 7.37
N PRO A 7 -8.24 6.06 7.68
CA PRO A 7 -6.97 5.58 8.19
C PRO A 7 -5.89 5.78 7.13
N ALA A 8 -4.80 6.41 7.58
CA ALA A 8 -3.64 6.81 6.80
C ALA A 8 -3.23 5.80 5.71
N VAL A 9 -3.22 6.26 4.46
CA VAL A 9 -2.45 5.60 3.40
C VAL A 9 -0.99 5.96 3.65
N LEU A 10 -0.24 5.05 4.28
CA LEU A 10 1.21 5.14 4.33
C LEU A 10 1.75 4.92 2.91
N VAL A 11 1.97 6.00 2.16
CA VAL A 11 2.72 5.96 0.90
C VAL A 11 4.20 5.91 1.26
N ALA A 12 4.73 4.70 1.47
CA ALA A 12 6.17 4.53 1.65
C ALA A 12 6.84 4.61 0.27
N ALA A 13 7.58 5.69 0.01
CA ALA A 13 8.56 5.73 -1.07
C ALA A 13 9.70 4.77 -0.73
N SER A 14 9.94 3.79 -1.62
CA SER A 14 11.07 2.86 -1.69
C SER A 14 12.05 2.84 -0.51
N SER A 15 11.73 2.04 0.52
CA SER A 15 12.69 1.49 1.47
C SER A 15 12.15 0.14 1.94
N ALA A 16 12.69 -0.93 1.34
CA ALA A 16 12.25 -2.30 1.57
C ALA A 16 12.45 -2.74 3.04
N ARG A 17 11.45 -2.47 3.89
CA ARG A 17 11.35 -3.05 5.24
C ARG A 17 9.90 -3.14 5.73
N MET A 18 8.96 -3.40 4.82
CA MET A 18 7.56 -3.63 5.18
C MET A 18 7.33 -5.14 5.46
N GLY A 19 7.61 -5.55 6.71
CA GLY A 19 7.49 -6.94 7.15
C GLY A 19 6.08 -7.32 7.61
N ARG A 20 5.90 -8.60 8.02
CA ARG A 20 4.63 -9.16 8.54
C ARG A 20 3.96 -8.31 9.62
N ALA A 21 4.71 -7.47 10.33
CA ALA A 21 4.20 -6.57 11.36
C ALA A 21 3.19 -5.54 10.84
N ALA A 22 3.27 -5.12 9.56
CA ALA A 22 2.31 -4.16 8.99
C ALA A 22 0.86 -4.66 9.08
N HIS A 23 0.65 -5.97 8.89
CA HIS A 23 -0.67 -6.58 8.98
C HIS A 23 -1.23 -6.71 10.40
N ARG A 24 -0.43 -6.42 11.44
CA ARG A 24 -0.94 -6.27 12.80
C ARG A 24 -1.73 -4.98 13.00
N ARG A 25 -1.54 -3.98 12.14
CA ARG A 25 -2.17 -2.65 12.24
C ARG A 25 -3.19 -2.39 11.15
N ALA A 26 -3.03 -3.00 9.97
CA ALA A 26 -3.98 -2.85 8.87
C ALA A 26 -4.02 -4.10 7.97
N PRO A 27 -5.20 -4.51 7.49
CA PRO A 27 -5.36 -5.65 6.59
C PRO A 27 -4.92 -5.35 5.14
N ASN A 28 -4.56 -4.10 4.86
CA ASN A 28 -4.16 -3.62 3.54
C ASN A 28 -2.90 -2.78 3.66
N VAL A 29 -1.94 -3.05 2.79
CA VAL A 29 -0.71 -2.28 2.66
C VAL A 29 -0.58 -1.84 1.21
N PHE A 30 -0.33 -0.56 0.99
CA PHE A 30 -0.14 0.01 -0.33
C PHE A 30 1.30 0.48 -0.52
N LEU A 31 1.78 0.45 -1.75
CA LEU A 31 3.10 0.91 -2.15
C LEU A 31 3.02 1.56 -3.52
N CYS A 32 3.75 2.65 -3.74
CA CYS A 32 3.97 3.21 -5.07
C CYS A 32 5.36 2.81 -5.56
N VAL A 33 5.45 2.31 -6.79
CA VAL A 33 6.72 2.01 -7.46
C VAL A 33 6.83 2.86 -8.71
N SER A 34 7.84 3.74 -8.77
CA SER A 34 8.06 4.56 -9.95
C SER A 34 8.49 3.71 -11.16
N SER A 35 7.98 4.08 -12.32
CA SER A 35 8.17 3.45 -13.63
C SER A 35 9.64 3.22 -14.03
N PHE A 36 10.56 4.05 -13.54
CA PHE A 36 11.99 3.91 -13.80
C PHE A 36 12.68 2.81 -12.96
N ASN A 37 11.97 2.12 -12.06
CA ASN A 37 12.50 1.03 -11.24
C ASN A 37 11.71 -0.29 -11.43
N PRO A 38 11.82 -0.93 -12.61
CA PRO A 38 11.05 -2.13 -12.93
C PRO A 38 11.45 -3.35 -12.05
N ASP A 39 12.65 -3.36 -11.47
CA ASP A 39 13.08 -4.42 -10.56
C ASP A 39 12.36 -4.37 -9.21
N ALA A 40 12.10 -3.18 -8.68
CA ALA A 40 11.29 -3.01 -7.48
C ALA A 40 9.88 -3.56 -7.71
N GLU A 41 9.26 -3.26 -8.84
CA GLU A 41 7.92 -3.76 -9.16
C GLU A 41 7.90 -5.29 -9.22
N ARG A 42 8.86 -5.91 -9.94
CA ARG A 42 9.02 -7.37 -9.98
C ARG A 42 9.21 -7.96 -8.59
N LEU A 43 10.02 -7.34 -7.74
CA LEU A 43 10.24 -7.78 -6.37
C LEU A 43 8.94 -7.79 -5.57
N TYR A 44 8.20 -6.69 -5.57
CA TYR A 44 6.98 -6.58 -4.76
C TYR A 44 5.86 -7.48 -5.27
N ARG A 45 5.74 -7.68 -6.60
CA ARG A 45 4.85 -8.70 -7.17
C ARG A 45 5.18 -10.11 -6.63
N ARG A 46 6.46 -10.50 -6.60
CA ARG A 46 6.89 -11.79 -6.00
C ARG A 46 6.61 -11.89 -4.50
N LEU A 47 6.58 -10.76 -3.79
CA LEU A 47 6.22 -10.69 -2.37
C LEU A 47 4.69 -10.75 -2.14
N GLY A 48 3.89 -10.93 -3.19
CA GLY A 48 2.44 -11.07 -3.11
C GLY A 48 1.69 -9.74 -3.09
N TYR A 49 2.26 -8.70 -3.68
CA TYR A 49 1.53 -7.47 -3.99
C TYR A 49 0.91 -7.55 -5.38
N GLU A 50 -0.26 -6.95 -5.53
CA GLU A 50 -1.02 -6.88 -6.78
C GLU A 50 -1.08 -5.43 -7.27
N VAL A 51 -1.12 -5.22 -8.59
CA VAL A 51 -1.35 -3.90 -9.17
C VAL A 51 -2.81 -3.52 -9.02
N VAL A 52 -3.06 -2.34 -8.44
CA VAL A 52 -4.42 -1.80 -8.26
C VAL A 52 -4.65 -0.49 -9.00
N GLY A 53 -3.61 0.08 -9.59
CA GLY A 53 -3.72 1.28 -10.41
C GLY A 53 -2.37 1.87 -10.78
N THR A 54 -2.45 2.99 -11.50
CA THR A 54 -1.30 3.79 -11.93
C THR A 54 -1.59 5.24 -11.61
N LEU A 55 -0.58 5.95 -11.11
CA LEU A 55 -0.63 7.40 -10.89
C LEU A 55 0.36 8.04 -11.84
N THR A 56 -0.09 8.91 -12.74
CA THR A 56 0.78 9.66 -13.66
C THR A 56 1.17 10.99 -13.05
N ASP A 57 2.39 11.45 -13.33
CA ASP A 57 2.91 12.75 -12.92
C ASP A 57 2.83 13.00 -11.40
N PHE A 58 2.88 11.93 -10.59
CA PHE A 58 2.65 12.02 -9.15
C PHE A 58 3.89 12.51 -8.40
N ILE A 59 5.06 11.92 -8.69
CA ILE A 59 6.34 12.37 -8.11
C ILE A 59 7.13 13.25 -9.10
N VAL A 60 7.28 12.78 -10.34
CA VAL A 60 8.05 13.45 -11.39
C VAL A 60 7.20 13.53 -12.66
N THR A 61 7.14 14.70 -13.28
CA THR A 61 6.46 14.90 -14.57
C THR A 61 7.05 13.98 -15.65
N GLY A 62 6.19 13.39 -16.48
CA GLY A 62 6.55 12.44 -17.52
C GLY A 62 6.76 11.01 -17.02
N HIS A 63 6.63 10.76 -15.72
CA HIS A 63 6.73 9.42 -15.13
C HIS A 63 5.42 9.02 -14.45
N HIS A 64 5.26 7.72 -14.25
CA HIS A 64 4.16 7.17 -13.47
C HIS A 64 4.65 6.31 -12.32
N GLU A 65 3.78 6.12 -11.34
CA GLU A 65 3.91 5.20 -10.22
C GLU A 65 2.87 4.09 -10.34
N THR A 66 3.32 2.85 -10.32
CA THR A 66 2.46 1.68 -10.17
C THR A 66 2.02 1.59 -8.71
N LEU A 67 0.71 1.70 -8.46
CA LEU A 67 0.13 1.50 -7.13
C LEU A 67 -0.09 0.00 -6.91
N LEU A 68 0.62 -0.53 -5.91
CA LEU A 68 0.59 -1.92 -5.51
C LEU A 68 -0.14 -2.07 -4.19
N ARG A 69 -0.88 -3.17 -4.01
CA ARG A 69 -1.59 -3.52 -2.78
C ARG A 69 -1.27 -4.95 -2.37
N LYS A 70 -1.03 -5.15 -1.07
CA LYS A 70 -1.07 -6.47 -0.43
C LYS A 70 -2.18 -6.49 0.61
N SER A 71 -3.03 -7.51 0.56
CA SER A 71 -4.21 -7.62 1.42
C SER A 71 -4.26 -8.96 2.16
N THR A 72 -4.68 -8.92 3.42
CA THR A 72 -5.13 -10.11 4.19
C THR A 72 -6.64 -10.11 4.42
N GLY A 73 -7.37 -9.10 3.93
CA GLY A 73 -8.81 -8.97 4.09
C GLY A 73 -9.34 -7.54 3.99
N SER A 74 -10.65 -7.40 4.23
CA SER A 74 -11.31 -6.09 4.25
C SER A 74 -11.07 -5.35 5.57
N TRP A 75 -11.10 -4.01 5.51
CA TRP A 75 -11.03 -3.17 6.71
C TRP A 75 -12.16 -3.44 7.70
N ALA A 76 -13.37 -3.69 7.18
CA ALA A 76 -14.54 -4.02 7.99
C ALA A 76 -14.34 -5.32 8.78
N ALA A 77 -13.75 -6.36 8.17
CA ALA A 77 -13.45 -7.60 8.87
C ALA A 77 -12.36 -7.41 9.94
N PHE A 78 -11.29 -6.70 9.60
CA PHE A 78 -10.18 -6.42 10.52
C PHE A 78 -10.64 -5.69 11.79
N ARG A 79 -11.49 -4.65 11.64
CA ARG A 79 -12.02 -3.90 12.78
C ARG A 79 -12.89 -4.70 13.73
N ARG A 80 -13.56 -5.76 13.26
CA ARG A 80 -14.34 -6.64 14.15
C ARG A 80 -13.45 -7.54 15.00
N THR A 81 -12.25 -7.85 14.53
CA THR A 81 -11.31 -8.76 15.19
C THR A 81 -10.29 -8.02 16.05
N SER A 82 -9.98 -6.76 15.74
CA SER A 82 -9.19 -5.90 16.63
C SER A 82 -10.02 -5.50 17.86
N PRO A 83 -9.62 -5.88 19.08
CA PRO A 83 -10.28 -5.37 20.28
C PRO A 83 -10.15 -3.84 20.28
N ALA A 84 -11.28 -3.14 20.44
CA ALA A 84 -11.27 -1.71 20.68
C ALA A 84 -10.41 -1.47 21.93
N SER A 85 -9.33 -0.72 21.78
CA SER A 85 -8.51 -0.24 22.90
C SER A 85 -9.23 0.87 23.63
#